data_AF-A0A935KS73-F1
#
_entry.id   AF-A0A935KS73-F1
#
_cell.length_a   1.000
_cell.length_b   1.000
_cell.length_c   1.000
_cell.angle_alpha   90.00
_cell.angle_beta   90.00
_cell.angle_gamma   90.00
#
_symmetry.space_group_name_H-M   'P 1'
#
loop_
_entity.id
_entity.type
_entity.pdbx_description
1 polymer ?
#
loop_
_entity_poly.entity_id
_entity_poly.type
_entity_poly.pdbx_seq_one_letter_code
_entity_poly.pdbx_strand_id
1 'polypeptide(L)'
;MKTSYSLRSSVSCIVVLTLTISFAILCKDSFAINPFSIEADTLQGVVINPPDANGRFGQSVSDAGDLNGDGFDDILIGAPEYQYPLSIGKAFIYFGGPVIETAPDLILTNGEYFFGGSVSKAGDVNGDGYADVIVGVGHYAFWVNEQVYVYFGGQNMDNIPDVVIPQGGKSVSSAGDVNGDGYSDVMTTDGIYLGGPSMDNIIDVAAGAIAIQYLMQEMLTVTVLMM
;
A
#
# COMPACT_ATOMS: atom_id res chain seq x y z
N MET A 1 -21.72 10.64 17.16
CA MET A 1 -23.01 10.20 17.72
C MET A 1 -23.75 9.40 16.64
N LYS A 2 -23.82 8.07 16.78
CA LYS A 2 -24.68 7.24 15.92
C LYS A 2 -26.05 7.12 16.59
N THR A 3 -27.09 7.63 15.95
CA THR A 3 -28.47 7.47 16.44
C THR A 3 -29.14 6.38 15.62
N SER A 4 -29.26 5.20 16.22
CA SER A 4 -29.95 4.04 15.63
C SER A 4 -31.46 4.18 15.84
N TYR A 5 -32.28 4.07 14.79
CA TYR A 5 -33.73 3.96 14.93
C TYR A 5 -34.21 2.57 14.50
N SER A 6 -34.91 1.88 15.41
CA SER A 6 -35.59 0.62 15.16
C SER A 6 -36.99 0.91 14.62
N LEU A 7 -37.30 0.44 13.41
CA LEU A 7 -38.66 0.51 12.85
C LEU A 7 -39.43 -0.76 13.24
N ARG A 8 -40.32 -0.64 14.23
CA ARG A 8 -41.44 -1.56 14.43
C ARG A 8 -42.73 -0.85 14.01
N SER A 9 -43.33 -1.30 12.92
CA SER A 9 -44.77 -1.56 12.78
C SER A 9 -45.20 -1.49 11.31
N SER A 10 -46.18 -2.33 11.00
CA SER A 10 -46.75 -2.61 9.70
C SER A 10 -47.39 -1.36 9.07
N VAL A 11 -46.69 -0.69 8.15
CA VAL A 11 -47.26 0.40 7.35
C VAL A 11 -47.11 0.04 5.87
N SER A 12 -48.23 -0.10 5.17
CA SER A 12 -48.25 -0.31 3.71
C SER A 12 -47.90 0.99 3.00
N CYS A 13 -46.61 1.20 2.71
CA CYS A 13 -46.14 2.32 1.91
C CYS A 13 -46.31 1.98 0.41
N ILE A 14 -46.87 2.91 -0.37
CA ILE A 14 -46.88 2.83 -1.85
C ILE A 14 -45.75 3.70 -2.37
N VAL A 15 -44.84 3.10 -3.15
CA VAL A 15 -43.82 3.82 -3.90
C VAL A 15 -44.46 4.36 -5.18
N VAL A 16 -44.59 5.68 -5.30
CA VAL A 16 -45.05 6.31 -6.54
C VAL A 16 -43.83 6.75 -7.35
N LEU A 17 -43.60 6.07 -8.47
CA LEU A 17 -42.61 6.48 -9.48
C LEU A 17 -43.20 7.65 -10.29
N THR A 18 -42.49 8.78 -10.35
CA THR A 18 -42.78 9.84 -11.33
C THR A 18 -41.68 9.87 -12.38
N LEU A 19 -42.00 10.36 -13.58
CA LEU A 19 -41.16 10.34 -14.80
C LEU A 19 -39.84 11.13 -14.70
N THR A 20 -39.55 11.72 -13.55
CA THR A 20 -38.30 12.41 -13.24
C THR A 20 -37.88 11.95 -11.84
N ILE A 21 -36.61 11.57 -11.69
CA ILE A 21 -35.99 10.84 -10.57
C ILE A 21 -36.28 11.48 -9.19
N SER A 22 -37.48 11.31 -8.68
CA SER A 22 -37.94 11.81 -7.39
C SER A 22 -38.95 10.81 -6.85
N PHE A 23 -38.60 10.18 -5.74
CA PHE A 23 -39.48 9.26 -5.02
C PHE A 23 -40.11 10.02 -3.85
N ALA A 24 -41.44 9.98 -3.75
CA ALA A 24 -42.16 10.43 -2.57
C ALA A 24 -42.73 9.21 -1.84
N ILE A 25 -42.38 9.04 -0.57
CA ILE A 25 -43.03 8.08 0.32
C ILE A 25 -44.17 8.82 1.02
N LEU A 26 -45.42 8.57 0.60
CA LEU A 26 -46.60 9.10 1.30
C LEU A 26 -47.01 8.12 2.42
N CYS A 27 -46.79 8.52 3.67
CA CYS A 27 -47.44 7.93 4.83
C CYS A 27 -48.59 8.83 5.28
N LYS A 28 -49.70 8.22 5.72
CA LYS A 28 -50.99 8.92 5.87
C LYS A 28 -51.01 10.01 6.95
N ASP A 29 -50.04 10.04 7.85
CA ASP A 29 -49.94 11.06 8.88
C ASP A 29 -48.50 11.58 8.96
N SER A 30 -48.30 12.77 8.37
CA SER A 30 -47.23 13.74 8.62
C SER A 30 -45.81 13.21 8.87
N PHE A 31 -44.94 13.26 7.85
CA PHE A 31 -43.49 13.28 8.08
C PHE A 31 -42.76 14.12 7.04
N ALA A 32 -41.96 15.07 7.52
CA ALA A 32 -41.06 15.86 6.70
C ALA A 32 -40.02 14.93 6.07
N ILE A 33 -40.06 14.78 4.75
CA ILE A 33 -38.94 14.24 4.00
C ILE A 33 -38.07 15.42 3.60
N ASN A 34 -36.88 15.51 4.21
CA ASN A 34 -35.79 16.19 3.53
C ASN A 34 -35.59 15.42 2.20
N PRO A 35 -35.66 16.10 1.04
CA PRO A 35 -35.45 15.42 -0.23
C PRO A 35 -34.07 14.78 -0.20
N PHE A 36 -34.02 13.45 -0.23
CA PHE A 36 -32.79 12.71 -0.48
C PHE A 36 -32.51 12.83 -1.97
N SER A 37 -31.52 13.64 -2.34
CA SER A 37 -31.00 13.69 -3.71
C SER A 37 -30.10 12.48 -3.92
N ILE A 38 -30.52 11.57 -4.81
CA ILE A 38 -29.58 10.64 -5.45
C ILE A 38 -28.87 11.47 -6.51
N GLU A 39 -27.68 11.98 -6.17
CA GLU A 39 -26.80 12.52 -7.19
C GLU A 39 -26.29 11.32 -8.00
N ALA A 40 -26.59 11.31 -9.29
CA ALA A 40 -25.93 10.39 -10.20
C ALA A 40 -24.43 10.63 -10.06
N ASP A 41 -23.65 9.56 -9.95
CA ASP A 41 -22.20 9.65 -9.95
C ASP A 41 -21.76 10.23 -11.30
N THR A 42 -21.52 11.55 -11.31
CA THR A 42 -20.99 12.27 -12.47
C THR A 42 -19.48 12.20 -12.53
N LEU A 43 -18.83 11.50 -11.59
CA LEU A 43 -17.39 11.35 -11.58
C LEU A 43 -16.99 10.42 -12.72
N GLN A 44 -16.38 10.97 -13.75
CA GLN A 44 -15.74 10.16 -14.78
C GLN A 44 -14.48 9.56 -14.18
N GLY A 45 -14.30 8.24 -14.35
CA GLY A 45 -13.04 7.60 -14.01
C GLY A 45 -11.87 8.24 -14.76
N VAL A 46 -10.73 8.36 -14.08
CA VAL A 46 -9.50 8.91 -14.65
C VAL A 46 -8.73 7.80 -15.34
N VAL A 47 -8.22 8.06 -16.55
CA VAL A 47 -7.34 7.13 -17.27
C VAL A 47 -5.91 7.67 -17.18
N ILE A 48 -5.05 6.95 -16.46
CA ILE A 48 -3.61 7.20 -16.41
C ILE A 48 -2.97 6.43 -17.57
N ASN A 49 -2.44 7.15 -18.55
CA ASN A 49 -1.81 6.54 -19.72
C ASN A 49 -0.34 6.22 -19.46
N PRO A 50 0.19 5.14 -20.08
CA PRO A 50 1.58 4.80 -19.93
C PRO A 50 2.49 5.92 -20.50
N PRO A 51 3.53 6.35 -19.76
CA PRO A 51 4.49 7.34 -20.26
C PRO A 51 5.38 6.79 -21.39
N ASP A 52 5.55 5.47 -21.48
CA ASP A 52 6.21 4.77 -22.60
C ASP A 52 5.42 3.50 -23.00
N ALA A 53 5.30 3.24 -24.30
CA ALA A 53 4.44 2.18 -24.84
C ALA A 53 4.98 0.75 -24.60
N ASN A 54 6.28 0.58 -24.34
CA ASN A 54 6.93 -0.73 -24.21
C ASN A 54 7.33 -1.04 -22.76
N GLY A 55 7.13 -0.09 -21.85
CA GLY A 55 7.62 -0.16 -20.48
C GLY A 55 6.95 -1.17 -19.55
N ARG A 56 5.90 -1.86 -20.02
CA ARG A 56 4.96 -2.63 -19.18
C ARG A 56 4.44 -1.84 -17.98
N PHE A 57 4.16 -0.55 -18.20
CA PHE A 57 3.51 0.30 -17.21
C PHE A 57 2.18 -0.31 -16.78
N GLY A 58 1.95 -0.39 -15.47
CA GLY A 58 0.77 -1.07 -14.91
C GLY A 58 0.95 -2.58 -14.77
N GLN A 59 2.16 -3.13 -14.92
CA GLN A 59 2.41 -4.54 -14.59
C GLN A 59 2.11 -4.85 -13.12
N SER A 60 2.40 -3.90 -12.24
CA SER A 60 2.13 -3.96 -10.81
C SER A 60 1.55 -2.62 -10.37
N VAL A 61 0.53 -2.66 -9.51
CA VAL A 61 -0.17 -1.47 -8.99
C VAL A 61 -0.54 -1.68 -7.52
N SER A 62 -0.55 -0.61 -6.74
CA SER A 62 -1.01 -0.60 -5.35
C SER A 62 -1.65 0.75 -5.02
N ASP A 63 -2.67 0.75 -4.15
CA ASP A 63 -2.94 1.92 -3.32
C ASP A 63 -1.68 2.14 -2.47
N ALA A 64 -1.05 3.31 -2.59
CA ALA A 64 0.20 3.61 -1.91
C ALA A 64 -0.02 4.10 -0.47
N GLY A 65 -1.28 4.37 -0.10
CA GLY A 65 -1.63 5.13 1.11
C GLY A 65 -1.40 6.62 0.90
N ASP A 66 -1.63 7.42 1.94
CA ASP A 66 -1.38 8.87 1.93
C ASP A 66 0.11 9.15 2.18
N LEU A 67 0.89 9.27 1.10
CA LEU A 67 2.35 9.46 1.16
C LEU A 67 2.70 10.90 1.52
N ASN A 68 1.83 11.87 1.21
CA ASN A 68 2.12 13.29 1.33
C ASN A 68 1.37 13.99 2.49
N GLY A 69 0.46 13.27 3.17
CA GLY A 69 -0.30 13.71 4.33
C GLY A 69 -1.47 14.64 4.01
N ASP A 70 -2.02 14.57 2.80
CA ASP A 70 -3.13 15.44 2.37
C ASP A 70 -4.52 14.85 2.66
N GLY A 71 -4.57 13.62 3.18
CA GLY A 71 -5.78 12.89 3.54
C GLY A 71 -6.38 12.05 2.40
N PHE A 72 -5.70 11.93 1.26
CA PHE A 72 -6.10 11.08 0.13
C PHE A 72 -5.08 9.96 -0.08
N ASP A 73 -5.56 8.75 -0.38
CA ASP A 73 -4.67 7.66 -0.77
C ASP A 73 -4.07 7.94 -2.15
N ASP A 74 -2.75 7.75 -2.26
CA ASP A 74 -1.97 7.89 -3.49
C ASP A 74 -1.90 6.57 -4.27
N ILE A 75 -1.33 6.63 -5.47
CA ILE A 75 -1.27 5.51 -6.41
C ILE A 75 0.19 5.21 -6.77
N LEU A 76 0.58 3.94 -6.65
CA LEU A 76 1.89 3.44 -7.06
C LEU A 76 1.76 2.48 -8.25
N ILE A 77 2.52 2.73 -9.31
CA ILE A 77 2.49 1.95 -10.56
C ILE A 77 3.90 1.55 -10.98
N GLY A 78 4.14 0.25 -11.16
CA GLY A 78 5.39 -0.30 -11.68
C GLY A 78 5.45 -0.39 -13.21
N ALA A 79 6.64 -0.15 -13.76
CA ALA A 79 6.99 -0.31 -15.17
C ALA A 79 8.39 -0.95 -15.30
N PRO A 80 8.51 -2.27 -15.09
CA PRO A 80 9.79 -2.95 -15.00
C PRO A 80 10.61 -2.95 -16.29
N GLU A 81 9.97 -2.74 -17.44
CA GLU A 81 10.65 -2.71 -18.73
C GLU A 81 10.72 -1.30 -19.31
N TYR A 82 10.55 -0.26 -18.47
CA TYR A 82 10.40 1.15 -18.89
C TYR A 82 11.38 1.56 -20.00
N GLN A 83 12.67 1.30 -19.82
CA GLN A 83 13.67 1.56 -20.86
C GLN A 83 13.95 0.31 -21.71
N TYR A 84 13.02 -0.04 -22.59
CA TYR A 84 13.21 -1.15 -23.52
C TYR A 84 14.28 -0.84 -24.58
N PRO A 85 15.16 -1.80 -24.98
CA PRO A 85 15.24 -3.20 -24.55
C PRO A 85 16.14 -3.44 -23.33
N LEU A 86 16.75 -2.39 -22.77
CA LEU A 86 17.64 -2.51 -21.62
C LEU A 86 16.89 -3.04 -20.39
N SER A 87 15.57 -2.83 -20.31
CA SER A 87 14.72 -3.25 -19.19
C SER A 87 15.12 -2.59 -17.87
N ILE A 88 15.65 -1.36 -17.93
CA ILE A 88 15.80 -0.52 -16.73
C ILE A 88 14.40 -0.08 -16.33
N GLY A 89 14.01 -0.45 -15.11
CA GLY A 89 12.65 -0.29 -14.61
C GLY A 89 12.42 1.05 -13.92
N LYS A 90 11.14 1.39 -13.73
CA LYS A 90 10.70 2.56 -12.96
C LYS A 90 9.45 2.21 -12.16
N ALA A 91 9.21 2.97 -11.10
CA ALA A 91 7.89 3.06 -10.48
C ALA A 91 7.44 4.53 -10.45
N PHE A 92 6.13 4.73 -10.52
CA PHE A 92 5.51 6.04 -10.64
C PHE A 92 4.52 6.22 -9.50
N ILE A 93 4.62 7.36 -8.84
CA ILE A 93 3.66 7.81 -7.83
C ILE A 93 2.79 8.89 -8.47
N TYR A 94 1.49 8.76 -8.25
CA TYR A 94 0.49 9.79 -8.57
C TYR A 94 -0.23 10.11 -7.27
N PHE A 95 -0.19 11.37 -6.85
CA PHE A 95 -0.88 11.79 -5.66
C PHE A 95 -2.39 11.77 -5.86
N GLY A 96 -3.08 11.33 -4.82
CA GLY A 96 -4.51 11.36 -4.71
C GLY A 96 -5.01 12.80 -4.59
N GLY A 97 -6.34 12.94 -4.62
CA GLY A 97 -6.96 14.23 -4.38
C GLY A 97 -8.35 14.35 -4.98
N PRO A 98 -8.99 15.52 -4.81
CA PRO A 98 -10.28 15.82 -5.45
C PRO A 98 -10.22 15.74 -6.98
N VAL A 99 -9.03 15.95 -7.55
CA VAL A 99 -8.71 15.80 -8.97
C VAL A 99 -7.36 15.09 -9.05
N ILE A 100 -7.32 13.94 -9.72
CA ILE A 100 -6.07 13.20 -9.95
C ILE A 100 -5.43 13.71 -11.24
N GLU A 101 -4.16 14.08 -11.16
CA GLU A 101 -3.37 14.44 -12.34
C GLU A 101 -2.92 13.18 -13.10
N THR A 102 -2.86 13.25 -14.42
CA THR A 102 -2.41 12.11 -15.26
C THR A 102 -0.89 12.11 -15.50
N ALA A 103 -0.19 13.11 -14.99
CA ALA A 103 1.27 13.15 -14.97
C ALA A 103 1.75 12.62 -13.60
N PRO A 104 2.84 11.84 -13.53
CA PRO A 104 3.33 11.35 -12.26
C PRO A 104 3.94 12.50 -11.44
N ASP A 105 3.61 12.54 -10.16
CA ASP A 105 4.18 13.48 -9.19
C ASP A 105 5.62 13.13 -8.83
N LEU A 106 5.90 11.82 -8.73
CA LEU A 106 7.23 11.32 -8.44
C LEU A 106 7.56 10.07 -9.27
N ILE A 107 8.82 9.99 -9.70
CA ILE A 107 9.35 8.87 -10.47
C ILE A 107 10.48 8.23 -9.68
N LEU A 108 10.24 7.01 -9.21
CA LEU A 108 11.21 6.19 -8.50
C LEU A 108 12.07 5.43 -9.51
N THR A 109 13.38 5.54 -9.36
CA THR A 109 14.35 4.91 -10.25
C THR A 109 15.72 4.82 -9.56
N ASN A 110 16.43 3.73 -9.78
CA ASN A 110 17.77 3.50 -9.25
C ASN A 110 18.73 2.91 -10.32
N GLY A 111 18.26 2.78 -11.57
CA GLY A 111 19.03 2.20 -12.67
C GLY A 111 19.01 0.68 -12.71
N GLU A 112 18.29 0.02 -11.81
CA GLU A 112 18.17 -1.44 -11.79
C GLU A 112 17.30 -1.97 -12.93
N TYR A 113 17.68 -3.15 -13.39
CA TYR A 113 16.88 -3.92 -14.32
C TYR A 113 15.60 -4.38 -13.63
N PHE A 114 14.44 -4.29 -14.28
CA PHE A 114 13.15 -4.78 -13.77
C PHE A 114 12.69 -4.16 -12.43
N PHE A 115 13.21 -2.99 -12.06
CA PHE A 115 12.70 -2.20 -10.94
C PHE A 115 11.21 -1.84 -11.14
N GLY A 116 10.39 -1.99 -10.11
CA GLY A 116 8.93 -1.87 -10.26
C GLY A 116 8.27 -3.14 -10.80
N GLY A 117 8.98 -4.27 -10.79
CA GLY A 117 8.41 -5.58 -11.12
C GLY A 117 7.34 -6.01 -10.12
N SER A 118 7.50 -5.63 -8.86
CA SER A 118 6.50 -5.76 -7.79
C SER A 118 6.50 -4.48 -6.98
N VAL A 119 5.30 -3.96 -6.67
CA VAL A 119 5.12 -2.75 -5.87
C VAL A 119 4.03 -2.99 -4.85
N SER A 120 4.13 -2.36 -3.68
CA SER A 120 3.08 -2.36 -2.66
C SER A 120 3.21 -1.13 -1.77
N LYS A 121 2.11 -0.70 -1.13
CA LYS A 121 2.25 0.07 0.10
C LYS A 121 3.02 -0.73 1.14
N ALA A 122 3.74 -0.04 2.00
CA ALA A 122 4.37 -0.59 3.17
C ALA A 122 3.52 -0.35 4.43
N GLY A 123 2.72 0.73 4.44
CA GLY A 123 2.13 1.29 5.65
C GLY A 123 3.07 2.35 6.23
N ASP A 124 2.85 2.80 7.46
CA ASP A 124 3.77 3.70 8.17
C ASP A 124 4.81 2.84 8.90
N VAL A 125 5.93 2.54 8.23
CA VAL A 125 6.97 1.63 8.75
C VAL A 125 7.96 2.36 9.65
N ASN A 126 8.07 3.69 9.55
CA ASN A 126 8.98 4.49 10.35
C ASN A 126 8.28 5.25 11.51
N GLY A 127 6.94 5.27 11.51
CA GLY A 127 6.08 5.89 12.52
C GLY A 127 6.00 7.42 12.44
N ASP A 128 6.21 8.01 11.27
CA ASP A 128 6.17 9.45 11.08
C ASP A 128 4.77 10.01 10.73
N GLY A 129 3.80 9.12 10.57
CA GLY A 129 2.40 9.43 10.28
C GLY A 129 2.08 9.54 8.79
N TYR A 130 3.04 9.28 7.90
CA TYR A 130 2.84 9.18 6.46
C TYR A 130 2.88 7.71 6.03
N ALA A 131 2.20 7.38 4.94
CA ALA A 131 2.35 6.05 4.37
C ALA A 131 3.68 5.94 3.62
N ASP A 132 4.26 4.74 3.65
CA ASP A 132 5.50 4.39 2.96
C ASP A 132 5.22 3.36 1.86
N VAL A 133 6.18 3.19 0.94
CA VAL A 133 6.06 2.23 -0.16
C VAL A 133 7.26 1.32 -0.28
N ILE A 134 7.02 0.13 -0.85
CA ILE A 134 8.05 -0.83 -1.20
C ILE A 134 8.02 -1.17 -2.69
N VAL A 135 9.22 -1.20 -3.28
CA VAL A 135 9.43 -1.52 -4.68
C VAL A 135 10.45 -2.64 -4.79
N GLY A 136 10.03 -3.76 -5.36
CA GLY A 136 10.86 -4.91 -5.64
C GLY A 136 11.42 -4.90 -7.07
N VAL A 137 12.63 -5.43 -7.21
CA VAL A 137 13.23 -5.78 -8.49
C VAL A 137 12.72 -7.16 -8.92
N GLY A 138 11.94 -7.18 -10.01
CA GLY A 138 11.30 -8.40 -10.52
C GLY A 138 12.29 -9.38 -11.14
N HIS A 139 12.14 -10.67 -10.85
CA HIS A 139 13.05 -11.71 -11.35
C HIS A 139 12.68 -12.16 -12.78
N TYR A 140 13.29 -11.53 -13.77
CA TYR A 140 13.29 -12.01 -15.17
C TYR A 140 14.64 -12.62 -15.61
N ALA A 141 15.70 -12.51 -14.80
CA ALA A 141 17.02 -13.07 -15.12
C ALA A 141 17.78 -13.55 -13.87
N PHE A 142 18.54 -14.65 -13.99
CA PHE A 142 19.32 -15.26 -12.88
C PHE A 142 20.48 -14.42 -12.34
N TRP A 143 20.73 -13.22 -12.90
CA TRP A 143 21.88 -12.37 -12.57
C TRP A 143 21.50 -11.00 -12.01
N VAL A 144 20.19 -10.74 -11.81
CA VAL A 144 19.73 -9.50 -11.16
C VAL A 144 19.59 -9.73 -9.66
N ASN A 145 20.06 -8.78 -8.86
CA ASN A 145 19.85 -8.80 -7.42
C ASN A 145 18.36 -8.53 -7.18
N GLU A 146 17.67 -9.42 -6.48
CA GLU A 146 16.25 -9.26 -6.12
C GLU A 146 16.09 -8.25 -4.98
N GLN A 147 16.66 -7.06 -5.11
CA GLN A 147 16.62 -6.06 -4.05
C GLN A 147 15.21 -5.49 -3.87
N VAL A 148 14.91 -5.08 -2.65
CA VAL A 148 13.72 -4.29 -2.31
C VAL A 148 14.18 -2.93 -1.81
N TYR A 149 13.45 -1.93 -2.26
CA TYR A 149 13.67 -0.54 -1.90
C TYR A 149 12.45 -0.05 -1.16
N VAL A 150 12.64 0.42 0.06
CA VAL A 150 11.63 1.10 0.86
C VAL A 150 11.84 2.60 0.67
N TYR A 151 10.75 3.31 0.42
CA TYR A 151 10.72 4.77 0.33
C TYR A 151 9.73 5.27 1.37
N PHE A 152 10.21 6.14 2.25
CA PHE A 152 9.36 6.77 3.24
C PHE A 152 8.53 7.87 2.61
N GLY A 153 7.27 7.96 3.04
CA GLY A 153 6.43 9.10 2.79
C GLY A 153 6.93 10.34 3.53
N GLY A 154 6.20 11.42 3.37
CA GLY A 154 6.47 12.67 4.07
C GLY A 154 6.14 13.88 3.24
N GLN A 155 6.04 15.03 3.92
CA GLN A 155 5.81 16.32 3.29
C GLN A 155 6.82 16.66 2.17
N ASN A 156 8.03 16.11 2.26
CA ASN A 156 9.07 16.26 1.24
C ASN A 156 9.60 14.89 0.77
N MET A 157 8.69 13.95 0.50
CA MET A 157 9.05 12.67 -0.12
C MET A 157 9.92 12.89 -1.37
N ASP A 158 11.01 12.13 -1.47
CA ASP A 158 11.90 12.14 -2.62
C ASP A 158 12.05 10.75 -3.26
N ASN A 159 12.88 10.64 -4.30
CA ASN A 159 13.09 9.40 -5.03
C ASN A 159 14.36 8.63 -4.63
N ILE A 160 14.92 8.92 -3.47
CA ILE A 160 16.06 8.23 -2.88
C ILE A 160 15.52 7.16 -1.93
N PRO A 161 15.91 5.87 -2.07
CA PRO A 161 15.43 4.84 -1.16
C PRO A 161 16.02 5.02 0.23
N ASP A 162 15.18 4.92 1.26
CA ASP A 162 15.57 5.03 2.66
C ASP A 162 16.14 3.72 3.20
N VAL A 163 15.57 2.58 2.79
CA VAL A 163 16.03 1.24 3.17
C VAL A 163 16.20 0.38 1.93
N VAL A 164 17.30 -0.37 1.89
CA VAL A 164 17.57 -1.36 0.84
C VAL A 164 17.69 -2.74 1.47
N ILE A 165 16.71 -3.59 1.18
CA ILE A 165 16.72 -5.00 1.52
C ILE A 165 17.44 -5.76 0.41
N PRO A 166 18.46 -6.57 0.72
CA PRO A 166 19.35 -7.12 -0.29
C PRO A 166 18.72 -8.20 -1.20
N GLN A 167 17.54 -8.72 -0.83
CA GLN A 167 16.93 -9.89 -1.48
C GLN A 167 15.40 -9.95 -1.27
N GLY A 168 14.72 -10.82 -2.02
CA GLY A 168 13.29 -11.08 -1.91
C GLY A 168 12.35 -10.19 -2.75
N GLY A 169 12.90 -9.34 -3.62
CA GLY A 169 12.16 -8.34 -4.41
C GLY A 169 11.33 -8.88 -5.56
N LYS A 170 11.32 -10.20 -5.78
CA LYS A 170 10.43 -10.83 -6.75
C LYS A 170 8.95 -10.56 -6.46
N SER A 171 8.57 -10.51 -5.19
CA SER A 171 7.21 -10.18 -4.77
C SER A 171 7.27 -9.51 -3.41
N VAL A 172 6.65 -8.34 -3.30
CA VAL A 172 6.62 -7.55 -2.06
C VAL A 172 5.19 -7.23 -1.67
N SER A 173 4.94 -7.08 -0.36
CA SER A 173 3.65 -6.69 0.20
C SER A 173 3.85 -6.02 1.55
N SER A 174 2.97 -5.10 1.96
CA SER A 174 2.82 -4.80 3.39
C SER A 174 2.45 -6.09 4.14
N ALA A 175 3.01 -6.26 5.34
CA ALA A 175 2.60 -7.29 6.30
C ALA A 175 1.63 -6.74 7.35
N GLY A 176 1.45 -5.41 7.42
CA GLY A 176 0.81 -4.73 8.55
C GLY A 176 1.67 -4.81 9.81
N ASP A 177 1.13 -4.42 10.96
CA ASP A 177 1.81 -4.59 12.26
C ASP A 177 1.65 -6.05 12.74
N VAL A 178 2.63 -6.91 12.46
CA VAL A 178 2.58 -8.33 12.81
C VAL A 178 3.12 -8.63 14.21
N ASN A 179 3.86 -7.69 14.81
CA ASN A 179 4.50 -7.86 16.11
C ASN A 179 3.80 -7.07 17.25
N GLY A 180 2.88 -6.17 16.92
CA GLY A 180 2.10 -5.33 17.83
C GLY A 180 2.86 -4.13 18.40
N ASP A 181 3.92 -3.65 17.74
CA ASP A 181 4.73 -2.52 18.20
C ASP A 181 4.23 -1.15 17.72
N GLY A 182 3.20 -1.15 16.87
CA GLY A 182 2.57 0.04 16.33
C GLY A 182 3.20 0.56 15.03
N TYR A 183 4.22 -0.11 14.50
CA TYR A 183 4.80 0.18 13.19
C TYR A 183 4.30 -0.84 12.16
N SER A 184 4.19 -0.40 10.91
CA SER A 184 3.86 -1.34 9.82
C SER A 184 5.10 -2.16 9.46
N ASP A 185 4.90 -3.45 9.21
CA ASP A 185 5.94 -4.35 8.74
C ASP A 185 5.78 -4.64 7.25
N VAL A 186 6.85 -5.13 6.62
CA VAL A 186 6.84 -5.51 5.20
C VAL A 186 7.20 -6.98 5.02
N MET A 187 6.67 -7.60 3.97
CA MET A 187 6.98 -8.96 3.56
C MET A 187 7.53 -8.98 2.15
N THR A 188 8.59 -9.76 1.96
CA THR A 188 9.20 -10.07 0.67
C THR A 188 9.11 -11.59 0.43
N THR A 189 9.61 -12.10 -0.70
CA THR A 189 9.68 -13.56 -0.88
C THR A 189 10.61 -14.27 0.10
N ASP A 190 11.45 -13.51 0.80
CA ASP A 190 12.48 -14.06 1.69
C ASP A 190 12.07 -14.03 3.17
N GLY A 191 11.13 -13.16 3.53
CA GLY A 191 10.65 -13.08 4.91
C GLY A 191 9.88 -11.81 5.22
N ILE A 192 9.60 -11.63 6.51
CA ILE A 192 9.06 -10.40 7.09
C ILE A 192 10.23 -9.58 7.65
N TYR A 193 10.14 -8.26 7.46
CA TYR A 193 11.07 -7.26 7.98
C TYR A 193 10.25 -6.29 8.82
N LEU A 194 10.64 -6.10 10.07
CA LEU A 194 9.84 -5.31 11.00
C LEU A 194 10.08 -3.81 10.80
N GLY A 195 9.02 -3.04 10.92
CA GLY A 195 9.08 -1.59 11.01
C GLY A 195 9.70 -1.14 12.33
N GLY A 196 9.85 0.17 12.46
CA GLY A 196 10.34 0.81 13.68
C GLY A 196 11.05 2.13 13.39
N PRO A 197 11.48 2.85 14.46
CA PRO A 197 12.21 4.12 14.33
C PRO A 197 13.49 4.02 13.49
N SER A 198 13.98 2.80 13.28
CA SER A 198 15.09 2.48 12.42
C SER A 198 14.84 1.10 11.82
N MET A 199 13.90 1.02 10.89
CA MET A 199 13.70 -0.18 10.07
C MET A 199 15.06 -0.64 9.53
N ASP A 200 15.42 -1.90 9.80
CA ASP A 200 16.65 -2.48 9.30
C ASP A 200 16.39 -3.38 8.08
N ASN A 201 17.45 -4.02 7.57
CA ASN A 201 17.37 -4.89 6.40
C ASN A 201 17.63 -6.37 6.74
N ILE A 202 17.42 -6.77 7.99
CA ILE A 202 17.63 -8.12 8.50
C ILE A 202 16.26 -8.82 8.60
N ILE A 203 16.22 -10.11 8.23
CA ILE A 203 14.99 -10.90 8.39
C ILE A 203 14.72 -11.11 9.87
N ASP A 204 13.59 -10.59 10.33
CA ASP A 204 13.10 -10.82 11.67
C ASP A 204 12.29 -12.11 11.71
N VAL A 205 13.00 -13.22 11.90
CA VAL A 205 12.36 -14.52 12.06
C VAL A 205 11.56 -14.51 13.36
N ALA A 206 10.26 -14.18 13.25
CA ALA A 206 9.19 -14.30 14.23
C ALA A 206 9.64 -14.81 15.60
N ALA A 207 9.78 -13.91 16.58
CA ALA A 207 9.76 -14.09 18.06
C ALA A 207 9.87 -15.53 18.66
N GLY A 208 10.72 -16.39 18.12
CA GLY A 208 10.67 -17.84 18.38
C GLY A 208 11.87 -18.63 17.85
N ALA A 209 12.60 -18.13 16.85
CA ALA A 209 13.84 -18.77 16.40
C ALA A 209 15.08 -18.39 17.26
N ILE A 210 15.09 -17.20 17.87
CA ILE A 210 16.23 -16.72 18.67
C ILE A 210 16.33 -17.45 20.03
N ALA A 211 15.22 -18.00 20.54
CA ALA A 211 15.22 -18.74 21.80
C ALA A 211 16.11 -20.00 21.75
N ILE A 212 16.20 -20.68 20.60
CA ILE A 212 16.97 -21.94 20.48
C ILE A 212 18.48 -21.67 20.40
N GLN A 213 18.90 -20.58 19.73
CA GLN A 213 20.33 -20.24 19.61
C GLN A 213 20.93 -19.81 20.96
N TYR A 214 20.19 -19.04 21.77
CA TYR A 214 20.63 -18.61 23.11
C TYR A 214 20.58 -19.73 24.15
N LEU A 215 19.56 -20.61 24.13
CA LEU A 215 19.49 -21.77 25.02
C LEU A 215 20.64 -22.77 24.79
N MET A 216 21.11 -22.93 23.55
CA MET A 216 22.28 -23.78 23.28
C MET A 216 23.59 -23.17 23.77
N GLN A 217 23.75 -21.84 23.76
CA GLN A 217 24.96 -21.20 24.28
C GLN A 217 25.04 -21.25 25.81
N GLU A 218 23.93 -21.11 26.52
CA GLU A 218 23.92 -21.25 27.99
C GLU A 218 24.13 -22.70 28.45
N MET A 219 23.63 -23.70 27.72
CA MET A 219 23.95 -25.11 28.06
C MET A 219 25.41 -25.48 27.77
N LEU A 220 26.04 -24.84 26.77
CA LEU A 220 27.45 -25.09 26.44
C LEU A 220 28.38 -24.47 27.49
N THR A 221 28.07 -23.27 27.99
CA THR A 221 28.87 -22.59 29.03
C THR A 221 28.75 -23.26 30.40
N VAL A 222 27.59 -23.81 30.75
CA VAL A 222 27.41 -24.60 31.98
C VAL A 222 28.20 -25.91 31.94
N THR A 223 28.27 -26.57 30.79
CA THR A 223 29.00 -27.85 30.64
C THR A 223 30.52 -27.68 30.70
N VAL A 224 31.06 -26.54 30.23
CA VAL A 224 32.50 -26.23 30.27
C VAL A 224 32.96 -25.75 31.66
N LEU A 225 32.06 -25.19 32.49
CA LEU A 225 32.39 -24.75 33.86
C LEU A 225 32.40 -25.90 34.89
N MET A 226 31.89 -27.08 34.52
CA MET A 226 31.78 -28.27 35.38
C MET A 226 32.83 -29.36 35.08
N MET A 227 33.84 -29.07 34.24
CA MET A 227 34.95 -29.97 33.91
C MET A 227 36.28 -29.51 34.51
#